data_AF-A0A367QXD4-F1
#
_entry.id   AF-A0A367QXD4-F1
#
_cell.length_a   1.000
_cell.length_b   1.000
_cell.length_c   1.000
_cell.angle_alpha   90.00
_cell.angle_beta   90.00
_cell.angle_gamma   90.00
#
_symmetry.space_group_name_H-M   'P 1'
#
loop_
_entity.id
_entity.type
_entity.pdbx_description
1 polymer ?
#
loop_
_entity_poly.entity_id
_entity_poly.type
_entity_poly.pdbx_seq_one_letter_code
_entity_poly.pdbx_strand_id
1 'polypeptide(L)'
;MKTKLLNTLGAATTLAGIVATSGIANAASISYTSSSNYEFTDIIDAPLSVQKFDSSLGTLQGVKIEFTGDILGNAGFENRSPTPSQTTVNLSSEFSLQLNGQSLLAFNPEYTSSYQVAKYDGVTDYSGTSGKTLSNLTATQSGSQSFTNSTFLQSFIGTGSVDFLFSAIANSLVTGSGNMRSYIDTYAKAGVKVTYDYEEVKSVPEASTTLGIGLVAGLCLLSQRKKILVKVLNS
;
A
#
# COMPACT_ATOMS: atom_id res chain seq x y z
N MET A 1 53.38 -9.72 71.85
CA MET A 1 53.37 -9.17 70.47
C MET A 1 52.35 -10.00 69.69
N LYS A 2 51.20 -9.41 69.29
CA LYS A 2 50.96 -8.84 67.93
C LYS A 2 51.13 -9.92 66.85
N THR A 3 50.18 -10.32 66.00
CA THR A 3 48.81 -9.87 65.66
C THR A 3 48.16 -10.99 64.81
N LYS A 4 46.84 -11.19 64.90
CA LYS A 4 46.02 -11.84 63.85
C LYS A 4 46.09 -11.01 62.56
N LEU A 5 45.92 -11.60 61.37
CA LEU A 5 45.16 -10.96 60.27
C LEU A 5 44.83 -11.94 59.10
N LEU A 6 43.52 -12.21 58.97
CA LEU A 6 42.68 -12.28 57.75
C LEU A 6 43.04 -13.24 56.58
N ASN A 7 42.33 -14.39 56.54
CA ASN A 7 41.94 -15.03 55.28
C ASN A 7 40.57 -14.44 54.85
N THR A 8 40.56 -13.64 53.81
CA THR A 8 39.34 -13.06 53.23
C THR A 8 38.59 -14.13 52.43
N LEU A 9 37.36 -14.44 52.87
CA LEU A 9 36.42 -15.26 52.14
C LEU A 9 35.69 -14.35 51.15
N GLY A 10 36.15 -14.32 49.89
CA GLY A 10 35.45 -13.64 48.81
C GLY A 10 34.19 -14.42 48.43
N ALA A 11 33.03 -13.96 48.89
CA ALA A 11 31.74 -14.42 48.38
C ALA A 11 31.55 -13.81 46.99
N ALA A 12 31.81 -14.59 45.94
CA ALA A 12 31.46 -14.23 44.57
C ALA A 12 29.94 -14.41 44.39
N THR A 13 29.16 -13.39 44.70
CA THR A 13 27.77 -13.30 44.22
C THR A 13 27.81 -13.05 42.72
N THR A 14 27.66 -14.11 41.91
CA THR A 14 27.36 -13.98 40.49
C THR A 14 25.93 -13.49 40.36
N LEU A 15 25.77 -12.18 40.20
CA LEU A 15 24.53 -11.58 39.73
C LEU A 15 24.31 -12.06 38.29
N ALA A 16 23.48 -13.07 38.10
CA ALA A 16 23.00 -13.45 36.77
C ALA A 16 22.10 -12.32 36.27
N GLY A 17 22.69 -11.38 35.53
CA GLY A 17 21.95 -10.34 34.83
C GLY A 17 20.98 -11.01 33.86
N ILE A 18 19.68 -10.84 34.10
CA ILE A 18 18.67 -11.07 33.07
C ILE A 18 18.95 -10.02 32.00
N VAL A 19 19.61 -10.42 30.93
CA VAL A 19 19.64 -9.62 29.70
C VAL A 19 18.22 -9.69 29.16
N ALA A 20 17.41 -8.70 29.50
CA ALA A 20 16.19 -8.43 28.76
C ALA A 20 16.65 -7.99 27.36
N THR A 21 16.72 -8.93 26.43
CA THR A 21 16.87 -8.58 25.02
C THR A 21 15.58 -7.86 24.65
N SER A 22 15.64 -6.52 24.61
CA SER A 22 14.60 -5.72 23.97
C SER A 22 14.58 -6.15 22.52
N GLY A 23 13.77 -7.15 22.20
CA GLY A 23 13.63 -7.65 20.84
C GLY A 23 13.12 -6.51 19.99
N ILE A 24 13.98 -5.95 19.15
CA ILE A 24 13.60 -4.97 18.12
C ILE A 24 12.39 -5.56 17.40
N ALA A 25 11.29 -4.82 17.40
CA ALA A 25 10.14 -5.09 16.57
C ALA A 25 10.60 -4.85 15.12
N ASN A 26 10.70 -5.91 14.31
CA ASN A 26 11.03 -5.78 12.90
C ASN A 26 9.70 -5.67 12.15
N ALA A 27 9.31 -4.44 11.81
CA ALA A 27 8.19 -4.21 10.94
C ALA A 27 8.54 -4.74 9.53
N ALA A 28 7.81 -5.77 9.10
CA ALA A 28 7.88 -6.32 7.75
C ALA A 28 6.74 -5.75 6.88
N SER A 29 6.87 -5.84 5.56
CA SER A 29 5.81 -5.43 4.65
C SER A 29 5.65 -6.36 3.46
N ILE A 30 4.42 -6.48 2.98
CA ILE A 30 4.06 -7.23 1.76
C ILE A 30 3.05 -6.42 0.95
N SER A 31 3.19 -6.42 -0.38
CA SER A 31 2.30 -5.68 -1.27
C SER A 31 1.57 -6.58 -2.27
N TYR A 32 0.36 -6.18 -2.61
CA TYR A 32 -0.45 -6.79 -3.66
C TYR A 32 -1.04 -5.70 -4.56
N THR A 33 -1.28 -6.02 -5.82
CA THR A 33 -1.78 -5.08 -6.82
C THR A 33 -2.96 -5.64 -7.58
N SER A 34 -3.85 -4.76 -8.03
CA SER A 34 -4.96 -5.09 -8.94
C SER A 34 -5.19 -3.93 -9.90
N SER A 35 -5.66 -4.22 -11.11
CA SER A 35 -5.92 -3.19 -12.12
C SER A 35 -7.03 -3.61 -13.07
N SER A 36 -7.75 -2.62 -13.59
CA SER A 36 -8.69 -2.79 -14.70
C SER A 36 -8.02 -2.49 -16.05
N ASN A 37 -8.63 -2.96 -17.12
CA ASN A 37 -8.34 -2.47 -18.47
C ASN A 37 -9.07 -1.14 -18.71
N TYR A 38 -8.78 -0.49 -19.84
CA TYR A 38 -9.60 0.61 -20.32
C TYR A 38 -10.97 0.09 -20.73
N GLU A 39 -12.00 0.67 -20.13
CA GLU A 39 -13.40 0.52 -20.52
C GLU A 39 -13.98 1.90 -20.78
N PHE A 40 -15.13 1.99 -21.45
CA PHE A 40 -15.86 3.25 -21.55
C PHE A 40 -16.11 3.83 -20.15
N THR A 41 -16.00 5.15 -20.02
CA THR A 41 -16.32 5.86 -18.78
C THR A 41 -17.80 5.69 -18.41
N ASP A 42 -18.16 6.23 -17.25
CA ASP A 42 -19.39 5.93 -16.51
C ASP A 42 -19.35 4.51 -15.92
N ILE A 43 -18.15 4.15 -15.46
CA ILE A 43 -17.89 2.94 -14.69
C ILE A 43 -18.45 3.15 -13.28
N ILE A 44 -19.28 2.21 -12.82
CA ILE A 44 -19.89 2.22 -11.50
C ILE A 44 -19.43 1.00 -10.72
N ASP A 45 -18.76 1.24 -9.60
CA ASP A 45 -18.39 0.25 -8.59
C ASP A 45 -17.72 -1.01 -9.15
N ALA A 46 -16.84 -0.84 -10.15
CA ALA A 46 -16.08 -1.94 -10.72
C ALA A 46 -15.07 -2.46 -9.68
N PRO A 47 -15.02 -3.78 -9.44
CA PRO A 47 -14.16 -4.34 -8.39
C PRO A 47 -12.69 -4.36 -8.82
N LEU A 48 -11.82 -3.92 -7.92
CA LEU A 48 -10.38 -4.15 -7.95
C LEU A 48 -10.01 -5.04 -6.76
N SER A 49 -9.89 -6.34 -7.00
CA SER A 49 -9.69 -7.34 -5.95
C SER A 49 -8.23 -7.50 -5.58
N VAL A 50 -7.92 -7.43 -4.29
CA VAL A 50 -6.56 -7.60 -3.74
C VAL A 50 -6.56 -8.65 -2.64
N GLN A 51 -5.55 -9.51 -2.60
CA GLN A 51 -5.41 -10.54 -1.57
C GLN A 51 -5.42 -9.93 -0.16
N LYS A 52 -6.18 -10.52 0.76
CA LYS A 52 -6.16 -10.17 2.19
C LYS A 52 -4.86 -10.62 2.86
N PHE A 53 -4.47 -9.92 3.91
CA PHE A 53 -3.35 -10.26 4.77
C PHE A 53 -3.57 -11.60 5.48
N ASP A 54 -2.61 -12.51 5.32
CA ASP A 54 -2.57 -13.79 6.04
C ASP A 54 -2.07 -13.57 7.48
N SER A 55 -2.96 -13.77 8.45
CA SER A 55 -2.65 -13.63 9.87
C SER A 55 -1.59 -14.62 10.38
N SER A 56 -1.26 -15.67 9.62
CA SER A 56 -0.17 -16.58 9.97
C SER A 56 1.22 -15.90 9.92
N LEU A 57 1.35 -14.81 9.15
CA LEU A 57 2.59 -14.06 8.99
C LEU A 57 2.92 -13.17 10.19
N GLY A 58 1.91 -12.72 10.94
CA GLY A 58 2.11 -11.76 12.01
C GLY A 58 0.86 -10.98 12.41
N THR A 59 1.08 -9.89 13.14
CA THR A 59 0.03 -8.94 13.49
C THR A 59 0.07 -7.75 12.54
N LEU A 60 -1.03 -7.51 11.82
CA LEU A 60 -1.16 -6.38 10.91
C LEU A 60 -1.17 -5.06 11.71
N GLN A 61 -0.22 -4.17 11.41
CA GLN A 61 -0.05 -2.88 12.08
C GLN A 61 -0.58 -1.72 11.24
N GLY A 62 -0.52 -1.85 9.92
CA GLY A 62 -0.92 -0.79 9.00
C GLY A 62 -1.22 -1.29 7.60
N VAL A 63 -2.03 -0.51 6.89
CA VAL A 63 -2.32 -0.69 5.47
C VAL A 63 -2.04 0.62 4.76
N LYS A 64 -1.19 0.62 3.74
CA LYS A 64 -1.07 1.72 2.78
C LYS A 64 -1.76 1.34 1.47
N ILE A 65 -2.65 2.20 1.00
CA ILE A 65 -3.41 2.03 -0.23
C ILE A 65 -2.93 3.09 -1.20
N GLU A 66 -2.46 2.68 -2.36
CA GLU A 66 -2.07 3.55 -3.47
C GLU A 66 -3.07 3.32 -4.61
N PHE A 67 -3.69 4.39 -5.09
CA PHE A 67 -4.69 4.36 -6.15
C PHE A 67 -4.22 5.24 -7.29
N THR A 68 -4.18 4.69 -8.50
CA THR A 68 -3.84 5.40 -9.72
C THR A 68 -4.98 5.22 -10.70
N GLY A 69 -5.44 6.33 -11.27
CA GLY A 69 -6.42 6.31 -12.35
C GLY A 69 -5.88 7.02 -13.58
N ASP A 70 -6.26 6.51 -14.74
CA ASP A 70 -5.88 7.03 -16.04
C ASP A 70 -7.14 7.16 -16.92
N ILE A 71 -7.37 8.37 -17.44
CA ILE A 71 -8.39 8.64 -18.46
C ILE A 71 -7.71 8.74 -19.82
N LEU A 72 -8.33 8.12 -20.81
CA LEU A 72 -7.98 8.16 -22.22
C LEU A 72 -9.16 8.72 -23.00
N GLY A 73 -8.91 9.54 -24.02
CA GLY A 73 -9.98 10.04 -24.87
C GLY A 73 -9.56 10.36 -26.29
N ASN A 74 -10.56 10.29 -27.16
CA ASN A 74 -10.52 10.81 -28.52
C ASN A 74 -11.57 11.92 -28.62
N ALA A 75 -11.28 12.95 -29.39
CA ALA A 75 -12.20 14.07 -29.58
C ALA A 75 -12.14 14.57 -31.01
N GLY A 76 -13.23 15.12 -31.49
CA GLY A 76 -13.25 15.87 -32.74
C GLY A 76 -14.11 17.12 -32.60
N PHE A 77 -13.72 18.17 -33.29
CA PHE A 77 -14.51 19.40 -33.37
C PHE A 77 -14.43 20.04 -34.77
N GLU A 78 -15.50 20.73 -35.15
CA GLU A 78 -15.69 21.40 -36.43
C GLU A 78 -16.42 22.73 -36.24
N ASN A 79 -15.76 23.84 -36.55
CA ASN A 79 -16.35 25.17 -36.46
C ASN A 79 -17.23 25.46 -37.68
N ARG A 80 -18.55 25.32 -37.53
CA ARG A 80 -19.51 25.62 -38.61
C ARG A 80 -19.93 27.10 -38.67
N SER A 81 -19.24 27.97 -37.92
CA SER A 81 -19.51 29.41 -37.94
C SER A 81 -18.85 30.12 -39.14
N PRO A 82 -19.40 31.26 -39.61
CA PRO A 82 -18.80 32.04 -40.70
C PRO A 82 -17.55 32.83 -40.25
N THR A 83 -17.21 32.81 -38.96
CA THR A 83 -16.04 33.46 -38.37
C THR A 83 -15.13 32.46 -37.67
N PRO A 84 -13.81 32.73 -37.58
CA PRO A 84 -12.90 31.97 -36.73
C PRO A 84 -13.35 31.95 -35.25
N SER A 85 -12.92 30.93 -34.51
CA SER A 85 -13.20 30.76 -33.09
C SER A 85 -12.03 30.11 -32.37
N GLN A 86 -11.86 30.46 -31.08
CA GLN A 86 -11.10 29.61 -30.16
C GLN A 86 -11.97 28.40 -29.82
N THR A 87 -11.39 27.21 -29.91
CA THR A 87 -11.99 25.94 -29.43
C THR A 87 -11.12 25.38 -28.34
N THR A 88 -11.71 24.87 -27.26
CA THR A 88 -11.00 24.18 -26.18
C THR A 88 -11.59 22.79 -25.99
N VAL A 89 -10.72 21.79 -25.91
CA VAL A 89 -11.08 20.42 -25.56
C VAL A 89 -10.62 20.17 -24.14
N ASN A 90 -11.55 19.78 -23.28
CA ASN A 90 -11.31 19.36 -21.92
C ASN A 90 -11.69 17.89 -21.78
N LEU A 91 -10.71 17.05 -21.49
CA LEU A 91 -10.89 15.66 -21.11
C LEU A 91 -10.79 15.57 -19.59
N SER A 92 -11.86 15.17 -18.92
CA SER A 92 -11.92 15.04 -17.47
C SER A 92 -12.91 13.97 -17.02
N SER A 93 -12.63 13.36 -15.87
CA SER A 93 -13.53 12.43 -15.19
C SER A 93 -13.36 12.51 -13.68
N GLU A 94 -14.45 12.29 -12.95
CA GLU A 94 -14.46 12.10 -11.51
C GLU A 94 -14.15 10.64 -11.16
N PHE A 95 -12.99 10.40 -10.56
CA PHE A 95 -12.59 9.06 -10.11
C PHE A 95 -12.79 8.93 -8.61
N SER A 96 -13.32 7.78 -8.19
CA SER A 96 -13.45 7.43 -6.78
C SER A 96 -13.11 5.98 -6.52
N LEU A 97 -12.52 5.73 -5.35
CA LEU A 97 -12.24 4.41 -4.82
C LEU A 97 -12.89 4.27 -3.44
N GLN A 98 -13.72 3.24 -3.30
CA GLN A 98 -14.47 2.97 -2.08
C GLN A 98 -14.16 1.57 -1.55
N LEU A 99 -14.36 1.38 -0.25
CA LEU A 99 -14.34 0.08 0.41
C LEU A 99 -15.43 0.03 1.48
N ASN A 100 -16.28 -0.99 1.46
CA ASN A 100 -17.37 -1.18 2.43
C ASN A 100 -18.27 0.06 2.59
N GLY A 101 -18.56 0.76 1.48
CA GLY A 101 -19.37 1.99 1.46
C GLY A 101 -18.67 3.23 2.04
N GLN A 102 -17.37 3.15 2.33
CA GLN A 102 -16.55 4.30 2.73
C GLN A 102 -15.71 4.79 1.56
N SER A 103 -15.73 6.10 1.31
CA SER A 103 -14.83 6.74 0.35
C SER A 103 -13.40 6.76 0.89
N LEU A 104 -12.45 6.26 0.10
CA LEU A 104 -11.03 6.27 0.44
C LEU A 104 -10.32 7.41 -0.27
N LEU A 105 -10.31 7.36 -1.61
CA LEU A 105 -9.60 8.32 -2.45
C LEU A 105 -10.54 8.78 -3.57
N ALA A 106 -10.49 10.07 -3.88
CA ALA A 106 -11.21 10.65 -5.00
C ALA A 106 -10.37 11.77 -5.62
N PHE A 107 -10.34 11.82 -6.95
CA PHE A 107 -9.59 12.83 -7.69
C PHE A 107 -10.06 12.92 -9.15
N ASN A 108 -9.57 13.92 -9.89
CA ASN A 108 -10.09 14.30 -11.21
C ASN A 108 -8.93 14.45 -12.21
N PRO A 109 -8.49 13.38 -12.89
CA PRO A 109 -7.50 13.52 -13.95
C PRO A 109 -8.07 14.40 -15.06
N GLU A 110 -7.27 15.37 -15.51
CA GLU A 110 -7.69 16.37 -16.49
C GLU A 110 -6.60 16.62 -17.53
N TYR A 111 -7.02 16.71 -18.79
CA TYR A 111 -6.23 17.20 -19.91
C TYR A 111 -7.00 18.32 -20.61
N THR A 112 -6.31 19.43 -20.92
CA THR A 112 -6.92 20.56 -21.63
C THR A 112 -6.03 21.03 -22.76
N SER A 113 -6.63 21.32 -23.91
CA SER A 113 -5.94 21.90 -25.06
C SER A 113 -6.83 22.87 -25.82
N SER A 114 -6.21 23.89 -26.41
CA SER A 114 -6.90 24.99 -27.08
C SER A 114 -6.36 25.18 -28.51
N TYR A 115 -7.27 25.38 -29.46
CA TYR A 115 -6.98 25.55 -30.89
C TYR A 115 -7.75 26.74 -31.48
N GLN A 116 -7.03 27.63 -32.16
CA GLN A 116 -7.66 28.61 -33.03
C GLN A 116 -8.06 27.91 -34.34
N VAL A 117 -9.35 27.94 -34.66
CA VAL A 117 -9.89 27.37 -35.90
C VAL A 117 -10.49 28.46 -36.77
N ALA A 118 -10.32 28.30 -38.09
CA ALA A 118 -10.87 29.18 -39.09
C ALA A 118 -12.40 29.07 -39.16
N LYS A 119 -13.00 29.93 -40.00
CA LYS A 119 -14.42 29.80 -40.39
C LYS A 119 -14.66 28.48 -41.11
N TYR A 120 -15.91 28.05 -41.12
CA TYR A 120 -16.33 26.85 -41.84
C TYR A 120 -15.93 26.88 -43.31
N ASP A 121 -15.41 25.76 -43.80
CA ASP A 121 -15.04 25.55 -45.20
C ASP A 121 -16.16 24.91 -46.05
N GLY A 122 -17.27 24.52 -45.39
CA GLY A 122 -18.43 23.92 -46.04
C GLY A 122 -18.54 22.40 -45.87
N VAL A 123 -17.57 21.75 -45.22
CA VAL A 123 -17.54 20.29 -45.02
C VAL A 123 -17.42 19.96 -43.53
N THR A 124 -18.22 19.04 -43.01
CA THR A 124 -18.03 18.53 -41.63
C THR A 124 -17.25 17.23 -41.68
N ASP A 125 -15.94 17.33 -41.51
CA ASP A 125 -15.03 16.17 -41.48
C ASP A 125 -14.05 16.17 -40.28
N TYR A 126 -14.14 17.17 -39.39
CA TYR A 126 -13.27 17.30 -38.21
C TYR A 126 -11.79 17.40 -38.59
N SER A 127 -11.50 18.12 -39.67
CA SER A 127 -10.16 18.24 -40.24
C SER A 127 -9.89 19.64 -40.79
N GLY A 128 -8.73 19.81 -41.43
CA GLY A 128 -8.36 21.06 -42.07
C GLY A 128 -8.16 22.22 -41.10
N THR A 129 -8.60 23.41 -41.50
CA THR A 129 -8.41 24.65 -40.72
C THR A 129 -9.60 25.01 -39.86
N SER A 130 -10.80 24.50 -40.17
CA SER A 130 -12.04 24.72 -39.41
C SER A 130 -12.31 23.62 -38.37
N GLY A 131 -11.67 22.45 -38.49
CA GLY A 131 -11.82 21.34 -37.56
C GLY A 131 -10.52 20.62 -37.21
N LYS A 132 -10.60 19.70 -36.26
CA LYS A 132 -9.49 18.82 -35.88
C LYS A 132 -10.02 17.56 -35.19
N THR A 133 -9.36 16.44 -35.49
CA THR A 133 -9.47 15.18 -34.76
C THR A 133 -8.26 15.02 -33.85
N LEU A 134 -8.53 14.65 -32.60
CA LEU A 134 -7.57 14.41 -31.54
C LEU A 134 -7.71 12.96 -31.08
N SER A 135 -6.58 12.29 -30.92
CA SER A 135 -6.53 10.90 -30.48
C SER A 135 -5.53 10.72 -29.36
N ASN A 136 -5.77 9.73 -28.50
CA ASN A 136 -4.87 9.37 -27.40
C ASN A 136 -4.60 10.54 -26.44
N LEU A 137 -5.61 11.37 -26.20
CA LEU A 137 -5.57 12.34 -25.12
C LEU A 137 -5.57 11.57 -23.80
N THR A 138 -4.68 11.89 -22.87
CA THR A 138 -4.62 11.17 -21.59
C THR A 138 -4.32 12.12 -20.45
N ALA A 139 -4.88 11.81 -19.29
CA ALA A 139 -4.46 12.35 -18.02
C ALA A 139 -4.41 11.22 -17.00
N THR A 140 -3.41 11.24 -16.13
CA THR A 140 -3.24 10.24 -15.06
C THR A 140 -3.08 10.98 -13.75
N GLN A 141 -3.73 10.49 -12.71
CA GLN A 141 -3.57 11.00 -11.36
C GLN A 141 -3.49 9.84 -10.37
N SER A 142 -2.75 10.05 -9.29
CA SER A 142 -2.60 9.06 -8.25
C SER A 142 -2.64 9.68 -6.87
N GLY A 143 -3.02 8.87 -5.90
CA GLY A 143 -3.07 9.23 -4.49
C GLY A 143 -2.73 8.04 -3.61
N SER A 144 -2.48 8.30 -2.33
CA SER A 144 -2.30 7.23 -1.36
C SER A 144 -2.84 7.61 0.01
N GLN A 145 -3.26 6.61 0.77
CA GLN A 145 -3.76 6.77 2.13
C GLN A 145 -3.29 5.60 3.00
N SER A 146 -2.89 5.91 4.23
CA SER A 146 -2.46 4.91 5.21
C SER A 146 -3.45 4.82 6.36
N PHE A 147 -3.66 3.59 6.85
CA PHE A 147 -4.60 3.28 7.92
C PHE A 147 -3.92 2.43 8.98
N THR A 148 -4.10 2.80 10.25
CA THR A 148 -3.65 2.05 11.43
C THR A 148 -4.79 1.78 12.43
N ASN A 149 -6.01 2.21 12.10
CA ASN A 149 -7.18 1.98 12.93
C ASN A 149 -7.54 0.48 12.93
N SER A 150 -7.50 -0.15 14.11
CA SER A 150 -7.72 -1.59 14.26
C SER A 150 -9.06 -2.08 13.70
N THR A 151 -10.14 -1.31 13.82
CA THR A 151 -11.46 -1.70 13.29
C THR A 151 -11.45 -1.74 11.77
N PHE A 152 -10.82 -0.74 11.12
CA PHE A 152 -10.67 -0.73 9.66
C PHE A 152 -9.75 -1.86 9.18
N LEU A 153 -8.64 -2.12 9.90
CA LEU A 153 -7.69 -3.19 9.58
C LEU A 153 -8.34 -4.58 9.52
N GLN A 154 -9.40 -4.84 10.29
CA GLN A 154 -10.13 -6.12 10.23
C GLN A 154 -10.69 -6.43 8.82
N SER A 155 -10.96 -5.41 8.00
CA SER A 155 -11.43 -5.62 6.61
C SER A 155 -10.38 -6.28 5.71
N PHE A 156 -9.11 -6.21 6.11
CA PHE A 156 -7.97 -6.67 5.33
C PHE A 156 -7.39 -8.00 5.79
N ILE A 157 -7.86 -8.57 6.91
CA ILE A 157 -7.31 -9.80 7.47
C ILE A 157 -8.20 -10.99 7.09
N GLY A 158 -7.60 -12.11 6.73
CA GLY A 158 -8.27 -13.39 6.53
C GLY A 158 -7.99 -14.02 5.17
N THR A 159 -8.80 -15.02 4.82
CA THR A 159 -8.69 -15.73 3.53
C THR A 159 -9.41 -14.97 2.42
N GLY A 160 -8.95 -15.11 1.16
CA GLY A 160 -9.57 -14.50 -0.01
C GLY A 160 -9.15 -13.05 -0.26
N SER A 161 -10.00 -12.29 -0.96
CA SER A 161 -9.69 -10.92 -1.41
C SER A 161 -10.53 -9.87 -0.71
N VAL A 162 -10.01 -8.65 -0.68
CA VAL A 162 -10.75 -7.41 -0.44
C VAL A 162 -11.04 -6.75 -1.78
N ASP A 163 -12.29 -6.34 -2.00
CA ASP A 163 -12.72 -5.70 -3.23
C ASP A 163 -12.84 -4.19 -3.00
N PHE A 164 -12.03 -3.42 -3.71
CA PHE A 164 -12.22 -1.99 -3.82
C PHE A 164 -13.19 -1.69 -4.96
N LEU A 165 -14.10 -0.76 -4.75
CA LEU A 165 -15.08 -0.35 -5.76
C LEU A 165 -14.57 0.93 -6.42
N PHE A 166 -14.20 0.81 -7.71
CA PHE A 166 -13.75 1.92 -8.54
C PHE A 166 -14.90 2.45 -9.38
N SER A 167 -15.09 3.77 -9.36
CA SER A 167 -16.01 4.46 -10.27
C SER A 167 -15.29 5.57 -11.04
N ALA A 168 -15.71 5.81 -12.28
CA ALA A 168 -15.17 6.83 -13.18
C ALA A 168 -16.29 7.47 -14.00
N ILE A 169 -16.75 8.66 -13.62
CA ILE A 169 -17.82 9.39 -14.31
C ILE A 169 -17.19 10.47 -15.18
N ALA A 170 -17.44 10.46 -16.49
CA ALA A 170 -16.82 11.46 -17.37
C ALA A 170 -17.58 12.78 -17.37
N ASN A 171 -16.85 13.90 -17.34
CA ASN A 171 -17.40 15.25 -17.38
C ASN A 171 -16.69 16.11 -18.44
N SER A 172 -16.23 15.45 -19.51
CA SER A 172 -15.46 16.05 -20.60
C SER A 172 -16.30 16.98 -21.47
N LEU A 173 -15.68 18.01 -22.04
CA LEU A 173 -16.35 19.07 -22.78
C LEU A 173 -15.50 19.63 -23.93
N VAL A 174 -16.16 19.94 -25.05
CA VAL A 174 -15.63 20.85 -26.07
C VAL A 174 -16.34 22.19 -25.96
N THR A 175 -15.59 23.28 -25.79
CA THR A 175 -16.10 24.65 -25.84
C THR A 175 -15.63 25.36 -27.11
N GLY A 176 -16.44 26.24 -27.65
CA GLY A 176 -16.12 26.99 -28.86
C GLY A 176 -17.28 27.86 -29.32
N SER A 177 -17.39 28.08 -30.63
CA SER A 177 -18.49 28.86 -31.21
C SER A 177 -19.87 28.18 -31.01
N GLY A 178 -20.95 28.96 -31.09
CA GLY A 178 -22.31 28.41 -30.92
C GLY A 178 -22.75 27.42 -32.01
N ASN A 179 -22.12 27.47 -33.20
CA ASN A 179 -22.38 26.53 -34.30
C ASN A 179 -21.33 25.41 -34.39
N MET A 180 -20.65 25.07 -33.29
CA MET A 180 -19.69 23.97 -33.26
C MET A 180 -20.40 22.62 -33.42
N ARG A 181 -19.79 21.68 -34.14
CA ARG A 181 -20.10 20.26 -34.03
C ARG A 181 -18.92 19.56 -33.38
N SER A 182 -19.16 18.70 -32.40
CA SER A 182 -18.09 18.00 -31.69
C SER A 182 -18.52 16.61 -31.23
N TYR A 183 -17.53 15.79 -30.87
CA TYR A 183 -17.69 14.54 -30.14
C TYR A 183 -16.51 14.34 -29.19
N ILE A 184 -16.73 13.54 -28.14
CA ILE A 184 -15.69 13.00 -27.26
C ILE A 184 -16.06 11.56 -26.94
N ASP A 185 -15.09 10.66 -27.11
CA ASP A 185 -15.16 9.29 -26.58
C ASP A 185 -14.13 9.16 -25.46
N THR A 186 -14.56 8.72 -24.29
CA THR A 186 -13.73 8.61 -23.10
C THR A 186 -13.68 7.19 -22.56
N TYR A 187 -12.51 6.80 -22.11
CA TYR A 187 -12.21 5.52 -21.49
C TYR A 187 -11.47 5.75 -20.18
N ALA A 188 -11.69 4.89 -19.20
CA ALA A 188 -10.98 4.94 -17.92
C ALA A 188 -10.44 3.57 -17.54
N LYS A 189 -9.30 3.58 -16.85
CA LYS A 189 -8.76 2.42 -16.14
C LYS A 189 -8.22 2.85 -14.78
N ALA A 190 -8.08 1.89 -13.90
CA ALA A 190 -7.55 2.10 -12.56
C ALA A 190 -6.59 0.99 -12.13
N GLY A 191 -5.71 1.33 -11.19
CA GLY A 191 -4.87 0.39 -10.46
C GLY A 191 -4.84 0.72 -8.98
N VAL A 192 -4.87 -0.33 -8.16
CA VAL A 192 -4.64 -0.26 -6.72
C VAL A 192 -3.41 -1.06 -6.35
N LYS A 193 -2.64 -0.54 -5.39
CA LYS A 193 -1.59 -1.27 -4.69
C LYS A 193 -1.83 -1.15 -3.19
N VAL A 194 -1.94 -2.29 -2.53
CA VAL A 194 -2.10 -2.37 -1.08
C VAL A 194 -0.83 -2.92 -0.49
N THR A 195 -0.25 -2.20 0.46
CA THR A 195 0.91 -2.63 1.25
C THR A 195 0.45 -2.86 2.67
N TYR A 196 0.71 -4.06 3.17
CA TYR A 196 0.45 -4.46 4.55
C TYR A 196 1.75 -4.34 5.35
N ASP A 197 1.76 -3.49 6.37
CA ASP A 197 2.84 -3.37 7.34
C ASP A 197 2.48 -4.21 8.57
N TYR A 198 3.33 -5.15 8.98
CA TYR A 198 3.02 -6.11 10.04
C TYR A 198 4.22 -6.41 10.93
N GLU A 199 3.93 -6.77 12.18
CA GLU A 199 4.91 -7.35 13.09
C GLU A 199 4.94 -8.87 12.91
N GLU A 200 6.08 -9.40 12.48
CA GLU A 200 6.25 -10.84 12.26
C GLU A 200 6.01 -11.65 13.54
N VAL A 201 5.48 -12.87 13.38
CA VAL A 201 5.46 -13.83 14.47
C VAL A 201 6.90 -14.17 14.85
N LYS A 202 7.36 -13.66 16.00
CA LYS A 202 8.64 -14.07 16.58
C LYS A 202 8.57 -15.55 16.95
N SER A 203 9.25 -16.41 16.19
CA SER A 203 9.54 -17.76 16.66
C SER A 203 10.42 -17.63 17.89
N VAL A 204 9.91 -17.96 19.07
CA VAL A 204 10.74 -18.10 20.27
C VAL A 204 11.75 -19.20 19.98
N PRO A 205 13.07 -18.94 19.90
CA PRO A 205 14.04 -20.02 19.87
C PRO A 205 13.83 -20.81 21.17
N GLU A 206 13.61 -22.11 21.09
CA GLU A 206 13.36 -22.95 22.27
C GLU A 206 14.44 -22.72 23.34
N ALA A 207 14.15 -21.86 24.31
CA ALA A 207 14.99 -21.70 25.47
C ALA A 207 14.63 -22.82 26.44
N SER A 208 15.58 -23.75 26.64
CA SER A 208 15.79 -24.51 27.89
C SER A 208 15.66 -26.05 27.86
N THR A 209 15.99 -26.75 26.78
CA THR A 209 16.49 -28.14 26.96
C THR A 209 17.99 -28.14 27.27
N THR A 210 18.79 -27.27 26.65
CA THR A 210 20.25 -27.18 26.87
C THR A 210 20.63 -26.53 28.20
N LEU A 211 19.89 -25.54 28.69
CA LEU A 211 20.14 -24.93 30.01
C LEU A 211 19.72 -25.84 31.18
N GLY A 212 18.64 -26.61 31.01
CA GLY A 212 18.19 -27.59 32.00
C GLY A 212 19.17 -28.76 32.15
N ILE A 213 19.72 -29.27 31.04
CA ILE A 213 20.71 -30.36 31.07
C ILE A 213 22.06 -29.86 31.61
N GLY A 214 22.49 -28.64 31.27
CA GLY A 214 23.74 -28.07 31.78
C GLY A 214 23.73 -27.82 33.30
N LEU A 215 22.61 -27.34 33.85
CA LEU A 215 22.47 -27.06 35.29
C LEU A 215 22.35 -28.36 36.11
N VAL A 216 21.65 -29.36 35.59
CA VAL A 216 21.56 -30.70 36.21
C VAL A 216 22.91 -31.44 36.13
N ALA A 217 23.61 -31.39 35.00
CA ALA A 217 24.94 -31.98 34.86
C ALA A 217 25.98 -31.30 35.78
N GLY A 218 25.93 -29.98 35.90
CA GLY A 218 26.79 -29.20 36.81
C GLY A 218 26.58 -29.54 38.29
N LEU A 219 25.32 -29.67 38.72
CA LEU A 219 24.98 -30.07 40.10
C LEU A 219 25.37 -31.53 40.40
N CYS A 220 25.20 -32.45 39.43
CA CYS A 220 25.65 -33.83 39.56
C CYS A 220 27.17 -33.94 39.74
N LEU A 221 27.96 -33.20 38.95
CA LEU A 221 29.43 -33.19 39.05
C LEU A 221 29.92 -32.58 40.39
N LEU A 222 29.24 -31.56 40.92
CA LEU A 222 29.56 -30.97 42.22
C LEU A 222 29.23 -31.91 43.40
N SER A 223 28.16 -32.69 43.29
CA SER A 223 27.80 -33.68 44.33
C SER A 223 28.78 -34.86 44.41
N GLN A 224 29.39 -35.25 43.28
CA GLN A 224 30.38 -36.33 43.24
C GLN A 224 31.73 -35.91 43.85
N ARG A 225 32.14 -34.64 43.67
CA ARG A 225 33.37 -34.11 44.30
C ARG A 225 33.32 -34.13 45.83
N LYS A 226 32.16 -33.86 46.45
CA LYS A 226 32.01 -33.92 47.92
C LYS A 226 32.14 -35.35 48.47
N LYS A 227 31.70 -36.37 47.75
CA LYS A 227 31.83 -37.78 48.18
C LYS A 227 33.27 -38.29 48.14
N ILE A 228 34.08 -37.85 47.19
CA ILE A 228 35.48 -38.28 47.08
C ILE A 228 36.33 -37.66 48.19
N LEU A 229 36.11 -36.39 48.54
CA LEU A 229 36.89 -35.71 49.58
C LEU A 229 36.66 -36.31 50.99
N VAL A 230 35.44 -36.75 51.29
CA VAL A 230 35.10 -37.39 52.58
C VAL A 230 35.73 -38.80 52.70
N LYS A 231 35.98 -39.49 51.58
CA LYS A 231 36.59 -40.83 51.59
C LYS A 231 38.11 -40.79 51.82
N VAL A 232 38.77 -39.68 51.49
CA VAL A 232 40.23 -39.48 51.68
C VAL A 232 40.59 -39.07 53.11
N LEU A 233 39.64 -38.49 53.87
CA LEU A 233 39.85 -38.09 55.27
C LEU A 233 39.59 -39.20 56.30
N ASN A 234 39.09 -40.37 55.87
CA ASN A 234 38.75 -41.50 56.73
C ASN A 234 39.60 -42.77 56.46
N SER A 235 40.82 -42.62 55.92
CA SER A 235 41.78 -43.71 55.75
C SER A 235 43.12 -43.40 56.38
#